data_AF-A0A7S1KQD5-F1
#
_entry.id   AF-A0A7S1KQD5-F1
#
_cell.length_a   1.000
_cell.length_b   1.000
_cell.length_c   1.000
_cell.angle_alpha   90.00
_cell.angle_beta   90.00
_cell.angle_gamma   90.00
#
_symmetry.space_group_name_H-M   'P 1'
#
loop_
_entity.id
_entity.type
_entity.pdbx_description
1 polymer ?
#
loop_
_entity_poly.entity_id
_entity_poly.type
_entity_poly.pdbx_seq_one_letter_code
_entity_poly.pdbx_strand_id
1 'polypeptide(L)'
;EEMDGVPHFFINSHNLVDEVTAARFETEALEILETQFQTKDLIILTGGSGMFVDALCEGLDPIPTSKEAKEQIQKEFEADGLENLLDELQQTDPTYFSEVDRQNPMRVMRAIEVIRITGK
;
A
#
# COMPACT_ATOMS: atom_id res chain seq x y z
N GLU A 1 -16.18 -22.75 -13.98
CA GLU A 1 -17.53 -22.45 -14.48
C GLU A 1 -17.69 -20.94 -14.66
N GLU A 2 -17.46 -20.14 -13.62
CA GLU A 2 -17.61 -18.67 -13.67
C GLU A 2 -16.75 -17.93 -14.71
N MET A 3 -15.53 -18.42 -15.01
CA MET A 3 -14.67 -17.74 -16.00
C MET A 3 -15.10 -17.95 -17.46
N ASP A 4 -15.90 -18.99 -17.76
CA ASP A 4 -16.43 -19.32 -19.10
C ASP A 4 -15.44 -19.14 -20.28
N GLY A 5 -14.17 -19.53 -20.08
CA GLY A 5 -13.12 -19.40 -21.11
C GLY A 5 -12.55 -18.00 -21.29
N VAL A 6 -13.05 -16.99 -20.57
CA VAL A 6 -12.48 -15.64 -20.54
C VAL A 6 -11.24 -15.63 -19.64
N PRO A 7 -10.06 -15.19 -20.13
CA PRO A 7 -8.87 -15.05 -19.29
C PRO A 7 -9.11 -14.02 -18.19
N HIS A 8 -8.91 -14.43 -16.93
CA HIS A 8 -8.87 -13.52 -15.79
C HIS A 8 -7.44 -13.49 -15.26
N PHE A 9 -6.89 -12.30 -15.15
CA PHE A 9 -5.57 -12.07 -14.56
C PHE A 9 -5.71 -11.96 -13.04
N PHE A 10 -4.60 -12.16 -12.31
CA PHE A 10 -4.55 -12.05 -10.85
C PHE A 10 -5.39 -13.06 -10.05
N ILE A 11 -5.79 -14.18 -10.68
CA ILE A 11 -6.44 -15.31 -10.00
C ILE A 11 -5.43 -16.43 -9.83
N ASN A 12 -5.19 -16.84 -8.58
CA ASN A 12 -4.21 -17.88 -8.23
C ASN A 12 -2.80 -17.61 -8.81
N SER A 13 -2.40 -16.34 -8.83
CA SER A 13 -1.16 -15.84 -9.46
C SER A 13 -0.01 -15.63 -8.48
N HIS A 14 -0.29 -15.54 -7.18
CA HIS A 14 0.69 -15.19 -6.13
C HIS A 14 0.77 -16.27 -5.07
N ASN A 15 1.91 -16.37 -4.39
CA ASN A 15 2.03 -17.23 -3.22
C ASN A 15 1.32 -16.60 -2.01
N LEU A 16 0.74 -17.43 -1.15
CA LEU A 16 0.03 -17.01 0.06
C LEU A 16 0.92 -16.25 1.06
N VAL A 17 2.24 -16.45 1.00
CA VAL A 17 3.19 -15.79 1.90
C VAL A 17 3.79 -14.52 1.32
N ASP A 18 3.53 -14.23 0.05
CA ASP A 18 4.07 -13.05 -0.60
C ASP A 18 3.19 -11.84 -0.31
N GLU A 19 3.81 -10.72 0.07
CA GLU A 19 3.09 -9.47 0.23
C GLU A 19 2.63 -8.95 -1.15
N VAL A 20 1.35 -8.60 -1.24
CA VAL A 20 0.74 -7.96 -2.42
C VAL A 20 0.31 -6.56 -2.03
N THR A 21 1.11 -5.58 -2.45
CA THR A 21 0.83 -4.16 -2.24
C THR A 21 0.16 -3.56 -3.48
N ALA A 22 -0.51 -2.41 -3.33
CA ALA A 22 -1.08 -1.70 -4.48
C ALA A 22 -0.01 -1.29 -5.52
N ALA A 23 1.19 -0.90 -5.08
CA ALA A 23 2.31 -0.57 -5.97
C ALA A 23 2.83 -1.78 -6.76
N ARG A 24 2.88 -2.95 -6.11
CA ARG A 24 3.21 -4.20 -6.79
C ARG A 24 2.14 -4.56 -7.82
N PHE A 25 0.86 -4.46 -7.43
CA PHE A 25 -0.25 -4.70 -8.33
C PHE A 25 -0.24 -3.77 -9.54
N GLU A 26 -0.05 -2.46 -9.33
CA GLU A 26 0.08 -1.47 -10.41
C GLU A 26 1.16 -1.89 -11.40
N THR A 27 2.37 -2.19 -10.92
CA THR A 27 3.50 -2.58 -11.76
C THR A 27 3.17 -3.84 -12.58
N GLU A 28 2.73 -4.91 -11.93
CA GLU A 28 2.40 -6.17 -12.60
C GLU A 28 1.21 -6.03 -13.56
N ALA A 29 0.22 -5.22 -13.21
CA ALA A 29 -0.96 -4.99 -14.03
C ALA A 29 -0.60 -4.18 -15.28
N LEU A 30 0.24 -3.16 -15.16
CA LEU A 30 0.72 -2.37 -16.30
C LEU A 30 1.47 -3.24 -17.33
N GLU A 31 2.31 -4.18 -16.88
CA GLU A 31 2.99 -5.13 -17.78
C GLU A 31 2.00 -6.02 -18.56
N ILE A 32 0.95 -6.49 -17.88
CA ILE A 32 -0.13 -7.26 -18.51
C ILE A 32 -0.88 -6.39 -19.52
N LEU A 33 -1.25 -5.17 -19.13
CA LEU A 33 -1.98 -4.24 -19.99
C LEU A 33 -1.16 -3.89 -21.23
N GLU A 34 0.13 -3.60 -21.10
CA GLU A 34 1.03 -3.31 -22.23
C GLU A 34 1.05 -4.45 -23.24
N THR A 35 1.01 -5.70 -22.76
CA THR A 35 0.94 -6.89 -23.64
C THR A 35 -0.44 -7.07 -24.26
N GLN A 36 -1.50 -6.98 -23.45
CA GLN A 36 -2.87 -7.28 -23.90
C GLN A 36 -3.41 -6.23 -24.87
N PHE A 37 -3.11 -4.95 -24.65
CA PHE A 37 -3.54 -3.87 -25.54
C PHE A 37 -2.90 -3.93 -26.93
N GLN A 38 -1.89 -4.77 -27.17
CA GLN A 38 -1.36 -5.00 -28.52
C GLN A 38 -2.35 -5.73 -29.43
N THR A 39 -3.30 -6.49 -28.85
CA THR A 39 -4.24 -7.33 -29.61
C THR A 39 -5.70 -7.14 -29.20
N LYS A 40 -5.96 -6.39 -28.12
CA LYS A 40 -7.28 -6.16 -27.56
C LYS A 40 -7.53 -4.66 -27.48
N ASP A 41 -8.69 -4.22 -27.97
CA ASP A 41 -9.10 -2.81 -27.87
C ASP A 41 -9.75 -2.48 -26.52
N LEU A 42 -10.17 -3.49 -25.77
CA LEU A 42 -10.88 -3.36 -24.49
C LEU A 42 -10.38 -4.39 -23.49
N ILE A 43 -10.06 -3.91 -22.29
CA ILE A 43 -9.75 -4.70 -21.10
C ILE A 43 -10.66 -4.24 -19.98
N ILE A 44 -11.22 -5.18 -19.22
CA ILE A 44 -12.13 -4.89 -18.11
C ILE A 44 -11.35 -5.09 -16.80
N LEU A 45 -11.17 -4.01 -16.05
CA LEU A 45 -10.79 -4.06 -14.65
C LEU A 45 -12.05 -4.27 -13.81
N THR A 46 -12.09 -5.35 -13.03
CA THR A 46 -13.26 -5.69 -12.19
C THR A 46 -12.80 -6.14 -10.80
N GLY A 47 -13.63 -5.84 -9.79
CA GLY A 47 -13.33 -6.10 -8.38
C GLY A 47 -12.33 -5.10 -7.78
N GLY A 48 -11.61 -5.56 -6.75
CA GLY A 48 -10.60 -4.78 -6.04
C GLY A 48 -11.16 -3.84 -4.96
N SER A 49 -10.25 -3.30 -4.14
CA SER A 49 -10.53 -2.13 -3.29
C SER A 49 -10.25 -0.86 -4.09
N GLY A 50 -10.85 0.28 -3.69
CA GLY A 50 -10.61 1.58 -4.34
C GLY A 50 -9.11 1.86 -4.52
N MET A 51 -8.30 1.63 -3.48
CA MET A 51 -6.85 1.82 -3.52
C MET A 51 -6.13 1.09 -4.66
N PHE A 52 -6.51 -0.13 -5.03
CA PHE A 52 -5.85 -0.88 -6.11
C PHE A 52 -6.28 -0.36 -7.49
N VAL A 53 -7.54 0.05 -7.61
CA VAL A 53 -8.06 0.68 -8.83
C VAL A 53 -7.39 2.03 -9.03
N ASP A 54 -7.35 2.85 -7.98
CA ASP A 54 -6.71 4.17 -7.97
C ASP A 54 -5.22 4.04 -8.31
N ALA A 55 -4.52 3.07 -7.71
CA ALA A 55 -3.11 2.81 -8.02
C ALA A 55 -2.88 2.53 -9.52
N LEU A 56 -3.75 1.74 -10.16
CA LEU A 56 -3.58 1.40 -11.57
C LEU A 56 -4.02 2.53 -12.52
N CYS A 57 -5.05 3.29 -12.15
CA CYS A 57 -5.65 4.32 -13.01
C CYS A 57 -5.02 5.71 -12.85
N GLU A 58 -4.63 6.06 -11.62
CA GLU A 58 -4.12 7.38 -11.25
C GLU A 58 -2.62 7.33 -10.89
N GLY A 59 -2.08 6.13 -10.69
CA GLY A 59 -0.74 5.91 -10.17
C GLY A 59 -0.69 6.00 -8.65
N LEU A 60 0.45 5.63 -8.06
CA LEU A 60 0.74 5.89 -6.66
C LEU A 60 1.85 6.92 -6.53
N ASP A 61 1.66 7.88 -5.63
CA ASP A 61 2.80 8.63 -5.12
C ASP A 61 3.81 7.64 -4.54
N PRO A 62 5.12 7.78 -4.82
CA PRO A 62 6.12 6.88 -4.30
C PRO A 62 6.22 7.07 -2.78
N ILE A 63 5.43 6.31 -2.03
CA ILE A 63 5.45 6.38 -0.57
C ILE A 63 6.63 5.53 -0.09
N PRO A 64 7.66 6.14 0.51
CA PRO A 64 8.85 5.41 0.93
C PRO A 64 8.50 4.30 1.91
N THR A 65 9.23 3.20 1.83
CA THR A 65 9.10 2.09 2.78
C THR A 65 10.46 1.49 3.10
N SER A 66 10.65 1.07 4.34
CA SER A 66 11.88 0.44 4.82
C SER A 66 11.53 -0.70 5.76
N LYS A 67 11.99 -1.90 5.43
CA LYS A 67 11.78 -3.09 6.27
C LYS A 67 12.37 -2.88 7.67
N GLU A 68 13.56 -2.30 7.75
CA GLU A 68 14.22 -1.99 9.01
C GLU A 68 13.43 -0.98 9.84
N ALA A 69 12.90 0.08 9.20
CA ALA A 69 12.05 1.06 9.89
C ALA A 69 10.76 0.41 10.41
N LYS A 70 10.08 -0.42 9.60
CA LYS A 70 8.88 -1.15 10.04
C LYS A 70 9.16 -2.05 11.23
N GLU A 71 10.22 -2.85 11.18
CA GLU A 71 10.59 -3.74 12.28
C GLU A 71 10.92 -2.97 13.57
N GLN A 72 11.60 -1.83 13.45
CA GLN A 72 11.94 -0.99 14.59
C GLN A 72 10.70 -0.34 15.22
N ILE A 73 9.82 0.25 14.39
CA ILE A 73 8.57 0.88 14.85
C ILE A 73 7.64 -0.16 15.49
N GLN A 74 7.55 -1.35 14.92
CA GLN A 74 6.75 -2.44 15.48
C GLN A 74 7.25 -2.85 16.87
N LYS A 75 8.57 -2.95 17.07
CA LYS A 75 9.16 -3.25 18.39
C LYS A 75 8.87 -2.16 19.41
N GLU A 76 8.95 -0.89 19.02
CA GLU A 76 8.62 0.24 19.91
C GLU A 76 7.14 0.22 20.30
N PHE A 77 6.26 -0.04 19.33
CA PHE A 77 4.83 -0.20 19.59
C PHE A 77 4.54 -1.37 20.54
N GLU A 78 5.22 -2.51 20.39
CA GLU A 78 5.05 -3.67 21.27
C GLU A 78 5.60 -3.43 22.68
N ALA A 79 6.65 -2.62 22.83
CA ALA A 79 7.28 -2.34 24.11
C ALA A 79 6.52 -1.27 24.92
N ASP A 80 6.20 -0.15 24.28
CA ASP A 80 5.74 1.08 24.95
C ASP A 80 4.31 1.49 24.55
N GLY A 81 3.70 0.77 23.61
CA GLY A 81 2.39 1.12 23.06
C GLY A 81 2.46 2.31 22.10
N LEU A 82 1.32 2.98 21.92
CA LEU A 82 1.14 4.02 20.90
C LEU A 82 1.58 5.43 21.35
N GLU A 83 1.69 5.67 22.66
CA GLU A 83 1.93 7.01 23.22
C GLU A 83 3.25 7.61 22.71
N ASN A 84 4.35 6.85 22.74
CA ASN A 84 5.65 7.33 22.25
C ASN A 84 5.62 7.71 20.76
N LEU A 85 4.91 6.94 19.94
CA LEU A 85 4.78 7.21 18.51
C LEU A 85 3.89 8.43 18.23
N LEU A 86 2.87 8.65 19.05
CA LEU A 86 2.02 9.85 18.97
C LEU A 86 2.77 11.10 19.38
N ASP A 87 3.59 11.03 20.44
CA ASP A 87 4.43 12.15 20.87
C ASP A 87 5.46 12.53 19.81
N GLU A 88 6.09 11.54 19.17
CA GLU A 88 6.98 11.78 18.04
C GLU A 88 6.23 12.41 16.86
N LEU A 89 5.05 11.88 16.51
CA LEU A 89 4.25 12.41 15.40
C LEU A 89 3.82 13.86 15.66
N GLN A 90 3.45 14.19 16.89
CA GLN A 90 3.07 15.56 17.27
C GLN A 90 4.25 16.55 17.11
N GLN A 91 5.46 16.12 17.41
CA GLN A 91 6.67 16.95 17.32
C GLN A 91 7.15 17.12 15.87
N THR A 92 7.01 16.06 15.06
CA THR A 92 7.56 16.01 13.70
C THR A 92 6.59 16.54 12.65
N ASP A 93 5.31 16.18 12.74
CA ASP A 93 4.24 16.69 11.87
C ASP A 93 2.97 17.03 12.68
N PRO A 94 2.92 18.22 13.31
CA PRO A 94 1.75 18.66 14.07
C PRO A 94 0.50 18.85 13.21
N THR A 95 0.66 19.06 11.90
CA THR A 95 -0.46 19.23 10.97
C THR A 95 -1.14 17.88 10.78
N TYR A 96 -0.39 16.86 10.35
CA TYR A 96 -0.92 15.52 10.17
C TYR A 96 -1.37 14.89 11.51
N PHE A 97 -0.68 15.18 12.62
CA PHE A 97 -1.13 14.77 13.96
C PHE A 97 -2.55 15.25 14.31
N SER A 98 -2.97 16.39 13.75
CA SER A 98 -4.33 16.91 13.94
C SER A 98 -5.39 16.18 13.13
N GLU A 99 -5.00 15.54 12.02
CA GLU A 99 -5.88 14.88 11.05
C GLU A 99 -5.93 13.35 11.22
N VAL A 100 -4.84 12.74 11.67
CA VAL A 100 -4.71 11.29 11.82
C VAL A 100 -5.68 10.73 12.86
N ASP A 101 -6.20 9.54 12.59
CA ASP A 101 -6.89 8.75 13.61
C ASP A 101 -5.88 8.21 14.62
N ARG A 102 -5.75 8.91 15.75
CA ARG A 102 -4.80 8.59 16.84
C ARG A 102 -5.09 7.27 17.54
N GLN A 103 -6.27 6.68 17.34
CA GLN A 103 -6.62 5.37 17.89
C GLN A 103 -6.31 4.22 16.92
N ASN A 104 -5.83 4.53 15.72
CA ASN A 104 -5.48 3.54 14.71
C ASN A 104 -3.95 3.38 14.65
N PRO A 105 -3.38 2.34 15.30
CA PRO A 105 -1.93 2.15 15.35
C PRO A 105 -1.30 2.04 13.97
N MET A 106 -2.00 1.43 13.02
CA MET A 106 -1.50 1.25 11.66
C MET A 106 -1.27 2.59 10.96
N ARG A 107 -2.18 3.56 11.13
CA ARG A 107 -2.03 4.90 10.53
C ARG A 107 -0.89 5.68 11.18
N VAL A 108 -0.79 5.64 12.51
CA VAL A 108 0.28 6.34 13.25
C VAL A 108 1.65 5.75 12.92
N MET A 109 1.79 4.41 12.98
CA MET A 109 3.03 3.72 12.62
C MET A 109 3.44 4.00 11.17
N ARG A 110 2.50 4.07 10.23
CA ARG A 110 2.80 4.41 8.84
C ARG A 110 3.30 5.84 8.68
N ALA A 111 2.70 6.79 9.40
CA ALA A 111 3.17 8.19 9.38
C ALA A 111 4.59 8.30 9.93
N ILE A 112 4.88 7.66 11.06
CA ILE A 112 6.24 7.60 11.61
C ILE A 112 7.22 6.93 10.66
N GLU A 113 6.83 5.85 9.98
CA GLU A 113 7.68 5.19 8.98
C GLU A 113 8.09 6.19 7.87
N VAL A 114 7.13 6.93 7.32
CA VAL A 114 7.40 7.92 6.26
C VAL A 114 8.30 9.04 6.78
N ILE A 115 8.02 9.58 7.97
CA ILE A 115 8.80 10.66 8.58
C ILE A 115 10.23 10.21 8.86
N ARG A 116 10.43 9.01 9.42
CA ARG A 116 11.78 8.49 9.71
C ARG A 116 12.59 8.19 8.45
N ILE A 117 11.94 7.79 7.35
CA ILE A 117 12.64 7.52 6.08
C ILE A 117 12.99 8.81 5.34
N THR A 118 12.09 9.79 5.31
CA THR A 118 12.24 11.01 4.49
C THR A 118 12.76 12.21 5.27
N GLY A 119 12.67 12.17 6.59
CA GLY A 119 12.87 13.32 7.48
C GLY A 119 11.74 14.35 7.44
N LYS A 120 10.60 14.03 6.83
CA LYS A 120 9.46 14.94 6.61
C LYS A 120 8.11 14.25 6.67
#